data_AF-A0A3S4JNB1-F1
#
_entry.id   AF-A0A3S4JNB1-F1
#
_cell.length_a   1.000
_cell.length_b   1.000
_cell.length_c   1.000
_cell.angle_alpha   90.00
_cell.angle_beta   90.00
_cell.angle_gamma   90.00
#
_symmetry.space_group_name_H-M   'P 1'
#
loop_
_entity.id
_entity.type
_entity.pdbx_description
1 polymer ?
#
loop_
_entity_poly.entity_id
_entity_poly.type
_entity_poly.pdbx_seq_one_letter_code
_entity_poly.pdbx_strand_id
1 'polypeptide(L)'
;MDALVFSSRVDNYPLILCEALSIGVPVIATHSDAAQEVLAKSGGRTFSEDEVLNLVQMSKSDIAQAVFGASLEAFCERSRTAYSGQQMLEEYVSFYQNL
;
A
#
# COMPACT_ATOMS: atom_id res chain seq x y z
N MET A 1 7.57 -13.35 5.29
CA MET A 1 7.36 -11.97 5.79
C MET A 1 5.89 -11.66 5.59
N ASP A 2 5.15 -11.47 6.67
CA ASP A 2 3.68 -11.39 6.64
C ASP A 2 3.17 -9.99 6.27
N ALA A 3 3.92 -8.95 6.64
CA ALA A 3 3.71 -7.57 6.23
C ALA A 3 5.01 -6.75 6.30
N LEU A 4 5.03 -5.62 5.62
CA LEU A 4 6.01 -4.54 5.83
C LEU A 4 5.43 -3.53 6.83
N VAL A 5 6.20 -3.18 7.85
CA VAL A 5 5.86 -2.07 8.76
C VAL A 5 6.63 -0.82 8.34
N PHE A 6 5.93 0.28 8.13
CA PHE A 6 6.50 1.55 7.70
C PHE A 6 6.14 2.67 8.68
N SER A 7 7.14 3.18 9.40
CA SER A 7 6.95 4.20 10.45
C SER A 7 7.60 5.54 10.13
N SER A 8 7.95 5.80 8.86
CA SER A 8 8.58 7.07 8.50
C SER A 8 7.62 8.24 8.68
N ARG A 9 8.12 9.29 9.35
CA ARG A 9 7.38 10.55 9.53
C ARG A 9 7.51 11.49 8.33
N VAL A 10 8.58 11.34 7.57
CA VAL A 10 8.89 12.20 6.42
C VAL A 10 9.38 11.34 5.27
N ASP A 11 8.62 11.32 4.19
CA ASP A 11 8.97 10.74 2.90
C ASP A 11 8.22 11.55 1.84
N ASN A 12 8.75 11.61 0.61
CA ASN A 12 8.08 12.30 -0.48
C ASN A 12 7.18 11.35 -1.27
N TYR A 13 7.68 10.14 -1.54
CA TYR A 13 6.93 9.08 -2.18
C TYR A 13 7.65 7.75 -1.89
N PRO A 14 7.22 7.00 -0.86
CA PRO A 14 8.00 5.89 -0.34
C PRO A 14 7.99 4.69 -1.30
N LEU A 15 9.00 4.59 -2.16
CA LEU A 15 9.13 3.53 -3.17
C LEU A 15 9.16 2.12 -2.56
N ILE A 16 9.61 2.00 -1.31
CA ILE A 16 9.59 0.74 -0.57
C ILE A 16 8.17 0.20 -0.36
N LEU A 17 7.17 1.10 -0.23
CA LEU A 17 5.77 0.69 -0.16
C LEU A 17 5.29 0.19 -1.51
N CYS A 18 5.65 0.87 -2.61
CA CYS A 18 5.32 0.44 -3.95
C CYS A 18 5.92 -0.94 -4.26
N GLU A 19 7.18 -1.18 -3.88
CA GLU A 19 7.83 -2.48 -4.04
C GLU A 19 7.07 -3.58 -3.28
N ALA A 20 6.79 -3.38 -1.99
CA ALA A 20 6.06 -4.35 -1.18
C ALA A 20 4.66 -4.66 -1.74
N LEU A 21 3.90 -3.63 -2.11
CA LEU A 21 2.57 -3.77 -2.68
C LEU A 21 2.60 -4.48 -4.04
N SER A 22 3.60 -4.19 -4.89
CA SER A 22 3.77 -4.82 -6.19
C SER A 22 4.01 -6.34 -6.11
N ILE A 23 4.61 -6.84 -5.03
CA ILE A 23 4.82 -8.28 -4.81
C ILE A 23 3.73 -8.92 -3.93
N GLY A 24 2.66 -8.18 -3.62
CA GLY A 24 1.55 -8.67 -2.80
C GLY A 24 1.92 -8.87 -1.33
N VAL A 25 2.82 -8.04 -0.80
CA VAL A 25 3.10 -7.94 0.63
C VAL A 25 2.26 -6.80 1.22
N PRO A 26 1.34 -7.08 2.16
CA PRO A 26 0.59 -6.06 2.86
C PRO A 26 1.53 -5.08 3.58
N VAL A 27 1.15 -3.81 3.59
CA VAL A 27 1.89 -2.75 4.28
C VAL A 27 1.04 -2.23 5.43
N ILE A 28 1.64 -2.11 6.61
CA ILE A 28 1.07 -1.42 7.76
C ILE A 28 1.90 -0.15 7.95
N ALA A 29 1.31 1.02 7.77
CA ALA A 29 2.01 2.30 7.90
C ALA A 29 1.42 3.17 9.00
N THR A 30 2.30 3.87 9.73
CA THR A 30 1.87 4.97 10.61
C THR A 30 1.49 6.20 9.79
N HIS A 31 0.80 7.17 10.41
CA HIS A 31 0.35 8.39 9.73
C HIS A 31 1.48 9.17 9.05
N SER A 32 1.37 9.30 7.73
CA SER A 32 2.18 10.13 6.84
C SER A 32 1.37 10.36 5.56
N ASP A 33 1.36 11.59 5.04
CA ASP A 33 0.59 11.92 3.83
C ASP A 33 1.04 11.08 2.62
N ALA A 34 2.36 10.92 2.45
CA ALA A 34 2.93 10.12 1.38
C ALA A 34 2.58 8.62 1.51
N ALA A 35 2.56 8.10 2.74
CA ALA A 35 2.15 6.72 2.97
C ALA A 35 0.64 6.54 2.69
N GLN A 36 -0.18 7.50 3.10
CA GLN A 36 -1.62 7.48 2.86
C GLN A 36 -1.95 7.50 1.36
N GLU A 37 -1.26 8.35 0.58
CA GLU A 37 -1.43 8.42 -0.87
C GLU A 37 -1.14 7.07 -1.55
N VAL A 38 0.00 6.46 -1.23
CA VAL A 38 0.39 5.15 -1.78
C VAL A 38 -0.60 4.06 -1.33
N LEU A 39 -0.91 3.97 -0.04
CA LEU A 39 -1.83 2.92 0.43
C LEU A 39 -3.22 3.04 -0.18
N ALA A 40 -3.73 4.26 -0.38
CA ALA A 40 -5.05 4.50 -0.96
C ALA A 40 -5.22 3.89 -2.36
N LYS A 41 -4.18 3.86 -3.20
CA LYS A 41 -4.25 3.22 -4.54
C LYS A 41 -4.57 1.72 -4.46
N SER A 42 -4.23 1.07 -3.35
CA SER A 42 -4.55 -0.34 -3.09
C SER A 42 -5.72 -0.54 -2.11
N GLY A 43 -6.43 0.53 -1.74
CA GLY A 43 -7.54 0.50 -0.78
C GLY A 43 -7.12 0.45 0.69
N GLY A 44 -5.85 0.77 0.98
CA GLY A 44 -5.28 0.80 2.33
C GLY A 44 -5.43 2.14 3.04
N ARG A 45 -5.04 2.16 4.32
CA ARG A 45 -5.01 3.36 5.17
C ARG A 45 -3.84 3.33 6.15
N THR A 46 -3.54 4.47 6.75
CA THR A 46 -2.56 4.60 7.83
C THR A 46 -3.19 4.43 9.21
N PHE A 47 -2.36 4.14 10.22
CA PHE A 47 -2.78 3.79 11.58
C PHE A 47 -2.00 4.55 12.65
N SER A 48 -2.58 4.61 13.85
CA SER A 48 -1.86 5.01 15.05
C SER A 48 -0.90 3.92 15.52
N GLU A 49 0.10 4.28 16.33
CA GLU A 49 1.11 3.32 16.84
C GLU A 49 0.47 2.14 17.59
N ASP A 50 -0.56 2.39 18.41
CA ASP A 50 -1.28 1.37 19.16
C ASP A 50 -2.04 0.39 18.24
N GLU A 51 -2.63 0.89 17.14
CA GLU A 51 -3.29 0.05 16.15
C GLU A 51 -2.29 -0.82 15.38
N VAL A 52 -1.11 -0.27 15.05
CA VAL A 52 -0.04 -1.03 14.37
C VAL A 52 0.35 -2.26 15.18
N LEU A 53 0.50 -2.12 16.51
CA LEU A 53 0.85 -3.23 17.39
C LEU A 53 -0.16 -4.38 17.34
N ASN A 54 -1.45 -4.08 17.19
CA ASN A 54 -2.48 -5.11 17.04
C ASN A 54 -2.42 -5.79 15.66
N LEU A 55 -2.18 -5.01 14.60
CA LEU A 55 -2.14 -5.51 13.23
C LEU A 55 -0.94 -6.43 12.96
N VAL A 56 0.23 -6.12 13.53
CA VAL A 56 1.46 -6.94 13.30
C VAL A 56 1.38 -8.35 13.90
N GLN A 57 0.43 -8.61 14.80
CA GLN A 57 0.19 -9.94 15.37
C GLN A 57 -0.73 -10.80 14.50
N MET A 58 -1.34 -10.22 13.47
CA MET A 58 -2.31 -10.90 12.62
C MET A 58 -1.63 -11.71 11.51
N SER A 59 -2.35 -12.68 10.95
CA SER A 59 -1.89 -13.40 9.77
C SER A 59 -1.88 -12.49 8.53
N LYS A 60 -1.08 -12.83 7.52
CA LYS A 60 -1.02 -12.07 6.25
C LYS A 60 -2.41 -11.85 5.61
N SER A 61 -3.28 -12.85 5.65
CA SER A 61 -4.64 -12.74 5.12
C SER A 61 -5.52 -11.81 5.94
N ASP A 62 -5.39 -11.85 7.27
CA ASP A 62 -6.16 -10.99 8.15
C ASP A 62 -5.68 -9.54 8.04
N ILE A 63 -4.37 -9.30 7.84
CA ILE A 63 -3.83 -7.98 7.56
C ILE A 63 -4.39 -7.43 6.24
N ALA A 64 -4.43 -8.25 5.18
CA ALA A 64 -5.02 -7.83 3.91
C ALA A 64 -6.48 -7.38 4.08
N GLN A 65 -7.25 -8.12 4.89
CA GLN A 65 -8.64 -7.76 5.18
C GLN A 65 -8.76 -6.51 6.08
N ALA A 66 -7.98 -6.43 7.15
CA ALA A 66 -8.06 -5.36 8.15
C ALA A 66 -7.53 -4.02 7.61
N VAL A 67 -6.49 -4.06 6.77
CA VAL A 67 -5.85 -2.87 6.23
C VAL A 67 -6.44 -2.45 4.88
N PHE A 68 -6.67 -3.40 3.97
CA PHE A 68 -7.04 -3.13 2.58
C PHE A 68 -8.48 -3.53 2.24
N GLY A 69 -9.27 -3.98 3.22
CA GLY A 69 -10.68 -4.31 3.07
C GLY A 69 -10.97 -5.45 2.08
N ALA A 70 -10.00 -6.32 1.82
CA ALA A 70 -10.09 -7.34 0.77
C ALA A 70 -9.45 -8.65 1.18
N SER A 71 -9.86 -9.74 0.52
CA SER A 71 -9.14 -11.02 0.61
C SER A 71 -7.70 -10.85 0.16
N LEU A 72 -6.81 -11.73 0.63
CA LEU A 72 -5.39 -11.69 0.26
C LEU A 72 -5.20 -11.73 -1.26
N GLU A 73 -5.95 -12.56 -1.96
CA GLU A 73 -5.89 -12.70 -3.41
C GLU A 73 -6.28 -11.40 -4.13
N ALA A 74 -7.45 -10.85 -3.78
CA ALA A 74 -7.95 -9.61 -4.37
C ALA A 74 -7.04 -8.41 -4.06
N PHE A 75 -6.49 -8.35 -2.84
CA PHE A 75 -5.46 -7.38 -2.48
C PHE A 75 -4.21 -7.52 -3.36
N CYS A 76 -3.70 -8.74 -3.54
CA CYS A 76 -2.50 -8.99 -4.33
C CYS A 76 -2.68 -8.59 -5.80
N GLU A 77 -3.82 -8.96 -6.39
CA GLU A 77 -4.14 -8.59 -7.78
C GLU A 77 -4.26 -7.08 -7.95
N ARG A 78 -5.06 -6.42 -7.10
CA ARG A 78 -5.25 -4.97 -7.14
C ARG A 78 -3.93 -4.22 -6.98
N SER A 79 -3.10 -4.64 -6.03
CA SER A 79 -1.81 -4.00 -5.75
C SER A 79 -0.80 -4.19 -6.88
N ARG A 80 -0.75 -5.39 -7.48
CA ARG A 80 0.05 -5.65 -8.68
C ARG A 80 -0.33 -4.76 -9.84
N THR A 81 -1.63 -4.61 -10.10
CA THR A 81 -2.11 -3.76 -11.19
C THR A 81 -1.79 -2.30 -10.93
N ALA A 82 -2.12 -1.80 -9.72
CA ALA A 82 -1.92 -0.40 -9.34
C ALA A 82 -0.45 0.05 -9.39
N TYR A 83 0.48 -0.85 -9.07
CA TYR A 83 1.93 -0.59 -9.07
C TYR A 83 2.67 -1.24 -10.23
N SER A 84 1.95 -1.61 -11.30
CA SER A 84 2.58 -2.12 -12.52
C SER A 84 3.20 -0.98 -13.33
N GLY A 85 4.32 -1.27 -14.01
CA GLY A 85 4.93 -0.32 -14.93
C GLY A 85 3.98 0.11 -16.06
N GLN A 86 3.03 -0.75 -16.45
CA GLN A 86 1.99 -0.42 -17.42
C GLN A 86 1.05 0.68 -16.88
N GLN A 87 0.49 0.50 -15.68
CA GLN A 87 -0.38 1.50 -15.07
C GLN A 87 0.34 2.84 -14.88
N MET A 88 1.61 2.81 -14.46
CA MET A 88 2.42 4.03 -14.31
C MET A 88 2.61 4.75 -15.65
N LEU A 89 2.83 4.02 -16.74
CA LEU A 89 2.93 4.61 -18.07
C LEU A 89 1.60 5.22 -18.53
N GLU A 90 0.47 4.53 -18.27
CA GLU A 90 -0.86 5.02 -18.62
C GLU A 90 -1.21 6.32 -17.86
N GLU A 91 -0.91 6.38 -16.56
CA GLU A 91 -1.03 7.62 -15.75
C GLU A 91 -0.19 8.76 -16.33
N TYR A 92 1.06 8.47 -16.71
CA TYR A 92 1.97 9.45 -17.28
C TYR A 92 1.49 9.98 -18.64
N VAL A 93 1.06 9.10 -19.56
CA VAL A 93 0.54 9.51 -20.87
C VAL A 93 -0.73 10.33 -20.73
N SER A 94 -1.65 9.92 -19.84
CA SER A 94 -2.89 10.65 -19.59
C SER A 94 -2.62 12.08 -19.10
N PHE A 95 -1.62 12.26 -18.24
CA PHE A 95 -1.22 13.60 -17.79
C PHE A 95 -0.81 14.51 -18.95
N TYR A 96 0.00 14.03 -19.90
CA TYR A 96 0.41 14.81 -21.08
C TYR A 96 -0.70 15.05 -22.09
N GLN A 97 -1.68 14.15 -22.19
CA GLN A 97 -2.81 14.33 -23.10
C GLN A 97 -3.84 15.35 -22.59
N ASN A 98 -3.85 15.61 -21.28
CA ASN A 98 -4.76 16.55 -20.62
C ASN A 98 -4.08 17.90 -20.30
N LEU A 99 -2.84 18.10 -20.75
CA LEU A 99 -2.08 19.36 -20.72
C LEU A 99 -2.45 20.23 -21.94
#